data_AF-A0A4Q3DGF6-F1
#
_entry.id   AF-A0A4Q3DGF6-F1
#
_cell.length_a   1.000
_cell.length_b   1.000
_cell.length_c   1.000
_cell.angle_alpha   90.00
_cell.angle_beta   90.00
_cell.angle_gamma   90.00
#
_symmetry.space_group_name_H-M   'P 1'
#
loop_
_entity.id
_entity.type
_entity.pdbx_description
1 polymer ?
#
loop_
_entity_poly.entity_id
_entity_poly.type
_entity_poly.pdbx_seq_one_letter_code
_entity_poly.pdbx_strand_id
1 'polypeptide(L)'
;ELPTLPYNSLRFILTTESGAAFQELVLNHKDDLLVRQGKGGWPNIFRTAQLVSAVEYIQANRVRTMVIQNWYEKLKGLDMYVAPAFSGNLVLTNLTGNPCVVLPNGFNKQGRPVSITFMGQLFGEGKILEAAKIYQDATDFNKKHPTLNF
;
A
#
# COMPACT_ATOMS: atom_id res chain seq x y z
N GLU A 1 17.11 3.75 5.67
CA GLU A 1 16.29 4.96 5.58
C GLU A 1 15.59 5.05 4.23
N LEU A 2 14.35 5.56 4.20
CA LEU A 2 13.54 5.70 2.98
C LEU A 2 14.19 6.65 1.95
N PRO A 3 13.78 6.62 0.67
CA PRO A 3 14.23 7.58 -0.33
C PRO A 3 13.95 9.03 0.10
N THR A 4 14.89 9.93 -0.17
CA THR A 4 14.74 11.38 0.04
C THR A 4 13.87 12.05 -1.03
N LEU A 5 13.62 11.35 -2.14
CA LEU A 5 12.71 11.80 -3.21
C LEU A 5 11.28 11.99 -2.69
N PRO A 6 10.49 12.91 -3.25
CA PRO A 6 9.13 13.23 -2.79
C PRO A 6 8.10 12.17 -3.23
N TYR A 7 8.35 10.88 -2.95
CA TYR A 7 7.49 9.77 -3.39
C TYR A 7 6.05 9.89 -2.86
N ASN A 8 5.85 10.51 -1.69
CA ASN A 8 4.50 10.74 -1.16
C ASN A 8 3.66 11.65 -2.07
N SER A 9 4.27 12.61 -2.76
CA SER A 9 3.58 13.48 -3.71
C SER A 9 3.12 12.73 -4.96
N LEU A 10 3.73 11.58 -5.27
CA LEU A 10 3.34 10.72 -6.39
C LEU A 10 2.12 9.85 -6.09
N ARG A 11 1.54 9.92 -4.89
CA ARG A 11 0.36 9.14 -4.51
C ARG A 11 -0.82 9.30 -5.47
N PHE A 12 -0.91 10.45 -6.15
CA PHE A 12 -1.98 10.67 -7.12
C PHE A 12 -1.92 9.71 -8.32
N ILE A 13 -0.76 9.11 -8.63
CA ILE A 13 -0.65 8.03 -9.62
C ILE A 13 -1.63 6.90 -9.25
N LEU A 14 -1.59 6.43 -7.99
CA LEU A 14 -2.42 5.33 -7.51
C LEU A 14 -3.92 5.66 -7.61
N THR A 15 -4.30 6.89 -7.27
CA THR A 15 -5.70 7.31 -7.36
C THR A 15 -6.15 7.52 -8.81
N THR A 16 -5.24 7.95 -9.69
CA THR A 16 -5.51 8.08 -11.14
C THR A 16 -5.71 6.72 -11.78
N GLU A 17 -4.80 5.77 -11.51
CA GLU A 17 -4.89 4.38 -11.96
C GLU A 17 -6.18 3.70 -11.45
N SER A 18 -6.53 3.92 -10.17
CA SER A 18 -7.80 3.43 -9.61
C SER A 18 -9.01 4.07 -10.30
N GLY A 19 -9.00 5.39 -10.50
CA GLY A 19 -10.09 6.09 -11.20
C GLY A 19 -10.24 5.67 -12.65
N ALA A 20 -9.16 5.30 -13.33
CA ALA A 20 -9.19 4.70 -14.66
C ALA A 20 -9.79 3.28 -14.62
N ALA A 21 -9.38 2.45 -13.66
CA ALA A 21 -9.90 1.08 -13.51
C ALA A 21 -11.40 1.03 -13.20
N PHE A 22 -11.91 2.01 -12.44
CA PHE A 22 -13.31 2.11 -12.02
C PHE A 22 -14.07 3.23 -12.74
N GLN A 23 -13.60 3.66 -13.91
CA GLN A 23 -14.14 4.82 -14.62
C GLN A 23 -15.63 4.66 -14.98
N GLU A 24 -16.07 3.44 -15.31
CA GLU A 24 -17.46 3.16 -15.66
C GLU A 24 -18.44 3.56 -14.54
N LEU A 25 -18.04 3.41 -13.27
CA LEU A 25 -18.89 3.79 -12.13
C LEU A 25 -19.19 5.29 -12.15
N VAL A 26 -18.20 6.11 -12.49
CA VAL A 26 -18.34 7.57 -12.54
C VAL A 26 -19.13 7.99 -13.78
N LEU A 27 -18.82 7.43 -14.95
CA LEU A 27 -19.46 7.82 -16.22
C LEU A 27 -20.95 7.47 -16.29
N ASN A 28 -21.39 6.46 -15.54
CA ASN A 28 -22.79 6.03 -15.48
C ASN A 28 -23.47 6.37 -14.15
N HIS A 29 -22.88 7.24 -13.33
CA HIS A 29 -23.43 7.65 -12.01
C HIS A 29 -23.71 6.47 -11.05
N LYS A 30 -23.03 5.34 -11.22
CA LYS A 30 -23.16 4.15 -10.35
C LYS A 30 -22.28 4.26 -9.11
N ASP A 31 -21.37 5.23 -9.05
CA ASP A 31 -20.54 5.50 -7.88
C ASP A 31 -21.37 5.97 -6.66
N ASP A 32 -22.59 6.49 -6.87
CA ASP A 32 -23.56 6.79 -5.79
C ASP A 32 -24.04 5.53 -5.05
N LEU A 33 -23.90 4.35 -5.65
CA LEU A 33 -24.25 3.07 -5.02
C LEU A 33 -23.20 2.61 -3.98
N LEU A 34 -22.02 3.24 -3.95
CA LEU A 34 -20.98 2.90 -2.97
C LEU A 34 -21.39 3.40 -1.57
N VAL A 35 -21.22 2.54 -0.56
CA VAL A 35 -21.69 2.83 0.82
C VAL A 35 -20.99 4.05 1.44
N ARG A 36 -19.71 4.26 1.15
CA ARG A 36 -18.90 5.31 1.77
C ARG A 36 -18.77 6.54 0.87
N GLN A 37 -19.71 7.48 1.00
CA GLN A 37 -19.81 8.72 0.20
C GLN A 37 -19.07 9.96 0.78
N GLY A 38 -18.44 9.85 1.95
CA GLY A 38 -17.76 10.99 2.61
C GLY A 38 -16.55 11.54 1.83
N LYS A 39 -15.96 12.66 2.33
CA LYS A 39 -14.83 13.37 1.68
C LYS A 39 -13.67 12.48 1.22
N GLY A 40 -13.32 11.45 2.00
CA GLY A 40 -12.25 10.49 1.68
C GLY A 40 -12.76 9.16 1.07
N GLY A 41 -13.98 9.14 0.56
CA GLY A 41 -14.61 7.98 -0.06
C GLY A 41 -14.14 7.77 -1.50
N TRP A 42 -14.20 6.52 -1.96
CA TRP A 42 -13.87 6.13 -3.32
C TRP A 42 -14.64 6.89 -4.42
N PRO A 43 -15.96 7.19 -4.29
CA PRO A 43 -16.68 7.99 -5.28
C PRO A 43 -15.97 9.32 -5.60
N ASN A 44 -15.62 10.07 -4.55
CA ASN A 44 -14.94 11.35 -4.71
C ASN A 44 -13.52 11.18 -5.29
N ILE A 45 -12.80 10.12 -4.89
CA ILE A 45 -11.49 9.81 -5.47
C ILE A 45 -11.62 9.54 -6.98
N PHE A 46 -12.56 8.70 -7.39
CA PHE A 46 -12.77 8.35 -8.80
C PHE A 46 -13.21 9.54 -9.64
N ARG A 47 -14.08 10.42 -9.11
CA ARG A 47 -14.47 11.68 -9.76
C ARG A 47 -13.27 12.61 -9.97
N THR A 48 -12.48 12.85 -8.92
CA THR A 48 -11.31 13.73 -9.01
C THR A 48 -10.22 13.17 -9.93
N ALA A 49 -10.09 11.84 -10.04
CA ALA A 49 -9.16 11.20 -10.96
C ALA A 49 -9.42 11.56 -12.44
N GLN A 50 -10.66 11.86 -12.82
CA GLN A 50 -11.00 12.28 -14.18
C GLN A 50 -10.42 13.66 -14.56
N LEU A 51 -9.97 14.43 -13.58
CA LEU A 51 -9.43 15.78 -13.76
C LEU A 51 -7.89 15.81 -13.82
N VAL A 52 -7.23 14.65 -13.72
CA VAL A 52 -5.78 14.56 -13.75
C VAL A 52 -5.28 14.72 -15.20
N SER A 53 -4.37 15.66 -15.41
CA SER A 53 -3.74 15.87 -16.72
C SER A 53 -2.87 14.68 -17.11
N ALA A 54 -2.99 14.25 -18.37
CA ALA A 54 -2.12 13.23 -18.94
C ALA A 54 -0.64 13.63 -18.89
N VAL A 55 -0.33 14.93 -19.04
CA VAL A 55 1.05 15.44 -18.95
C VAL A 55 1.61 15.23 -17.55
N GLU A 56 0.86 15.61 -16.51
CA GLU A 56 1.27 15.44 -15.11
C GLU A 56 1.42 13.96 -14.74
N TYR A 57 0.52 13.10 -15.23
CA TYR A 57 0.62 11.66 -15.05
C TYR A 57 1.91 11.08 -15.67
N ILE A 58 2.26 11.50 -16.88
CA ILE A 58 3.51 11.08 -17.55
C ILE A 58 4.73 11.60 -16.79
N GLN A 59 4.74 12.88 -16.37
CA GLN A 59 5.86 13.45 -15.61
C GLN A 59 6.04 12.73 -14.27
N ALA A 60 4.93 12.45 -13.55
CA ALA A 60 4.99 11.72 -12.31
C ALA A 60 5.53 10.29 -12.49
N ASN A 61 5.22 9.61 -13.60
CA ASN A 61 5.81 8.30 -13.90
C ASN A 61 7.32 8.37 -14.23
N ARG A 62 7.82 9.47 -14.78
CA ARG A 62 9.28 9.71 -14.87
C ARG A 62 9.92 9.83 -13.50
N VAL A 63 9.27 10.55 -12.57
CA VAL A 63 9.74 10.61 -11.17
C VAL A 63 9.64 9.26 -10.47
N ARG A 64 8.56 8.49 -10.72
CA ARG A 64 8.39 7.12 -10.22
C ARG A 64 9.56 6.23 -10.65
N THR A 65 10.03 6.36 -11.89
CA THR A 65 11.20 5.62 -12.39
C THR A 65 12.45 5.93 -11.57
N MET A 66 12.71 7.21 -11.25
CA MET A 66 13.83 7.59 -10.38
C MET A 66 13.67 7.04 -8.95
N VAL A 67 12.45 7.05 -8.42
CA VAL A 67 12.15 6.45 -7.11
C VAL A 67 12.43 4.94 -7.11
N ILE A 68 12.00 4.21 -8.15
CA ILE A 68 12.26 2.77 -8.31
C ILE A 68 13.76 2.49 -8.31
N GLN A 69 14.53 3.22 -9.12
CA GLN A 69 15.99 3.04 -9.19
C GLN A 69 16.68 3.32 -7.86
N ASN A 70 16.36 4.45 -7.21
CA ASN A 70 16.93 4.78 -5.91
C ASN A 70 16.58 3.75 -4.83
N TRP A 71 15.34 3.27 -4.86
CA TRP A 71 14.85 2.29 -3.91
C TRP A 71 15.49 0.92 -4.11
N TYR A 72 15.66 0.48 -5.35
CA TYR A 72 16.36 -0.75 -5.68
C TYR A 72 17.80 -0.76 -5.13
N GLU A 73 18.56 0.31 -5.33
CA GLU A 73 19.92 0.41 -4.79
C GLU A 73 19.94 0.38 -3.25
N LYS A 74 18.95 0.99 -2.59
CA LYS A 74 18.83 0.95 -1.12
C LYS A 74 18.50 -0.44 -0.58
N LEU A 75 17.79 -1.26 -1.34
CA LEU A 75 17.42 -2.63 -0.95
C LEU A 75 18.49 -3.66 -1.31
N LYS A 76 19.48 -3.29 -2.14
CA LYS A 76 20.53 -4.19 -2.59
C LYS A 76 21.28 -4.78 -1.40
N GLY A 77 21.37 -6.11 -1.38
CA GLY A 77 22.02 -6.86 -0.31
C GLY A 77 21.14 -7.13 0.92
N LEU A 78 19.91 -6.62 0.96
CA LEU A 78 18.93 -6.99 1.99
C LEU A 78 18.06 -8.14 1.49
N ASP A 79 17.86 -9.16 2.31
CA ASP A 79 16.86 -10.20 2.03
C ASP A 79 15.43 -9.67 2.25
N MET A 80 15.26 -8.88 3.30
CA MET A 80 14.02 -8.22 3.66
C MET A 80 14.26 -7.07 4.63
N TYR A 81 13.23 -6.25 4.85
CA TYR A 81 13.19 -5.28 5.94
C TYR A 81 11.79 -5.24 6.57
N VAL A 82 11.69 -4.62 7.74
CA VAL A 82 10.47 -4.59 8.56
C VAL A 82 10.04 -3.15 8.81
N ALA A 83 8.75 -2.87 8.75
CA ALA A 83 8.20 -1.56 9.12
C ALA A 83 6.79 -1.66 9.74
N PRO A 84 6.31 -0.59 10.39
CA PRO A 84 4.90 -0.47 10.74
C PRO A 84 4.01 -0.44 9.48
N ALA A 85 2.83 -1.08 9.55
CA ALA A 85 1.95 -1.22 8.38
C ALA A 85 1.42 0.11 7.83
N PHE A 86 1.14 1.08 8.71
CA PHE A 86 0.67 2.41 8.32
C PHE A 86 1.80 3.44 8.30
N SER A 87 2.91 3.11 7.64
CA SER A 87 4.06 4.00 7.46
C SER A 87 4.21 4.47 6.01
N GLY A 88 5.17 5.37 5.74
CA GLY A 88 5.50 5.83 4.38
C GLY A 88 5.87 4.70 3.41
N ASN A 89 6.24 3.52 3.93
CA ASN A 89 6.50 2.32 3.13
C ASN A 89 5.30 1.86 2.31
N LEU A 90 4.07 2.09 2.78
CA LEU A 90 2.88 1.65 2.06
C LEU A 90 2.80 2.33 0.70
N VAL A 91 2.96 3.65 0.64
CA VAL A 91 2.93 4.39 -0.63
C VAL A 91 4.14 4.01 -1.48
N LEU A 92 5.32 3.92 -0.87
CA LEU A 92 6.54 3.57 -1.58
C LEU A 92 6.42 2.22 -2.29
N THR A 93 6.00 1.17 -1.60
CA THR A 93 5.90 -0.19 -2.17
C THR A 93 4.77 -0.33 -3.19
N ASN A 94 3.68 0.43 -3.08
CA ASN A 94 2.70 0.54 -4.18
C ASN A 94 3.33 1.15 -5.45
N LEU A 95 4.19 2.16 -5.29
CA LEU A 95 4.86 2.80 -6.42
C LEU A 95 5.96 1.92 -7.00
N THR A 96 6.67 1.13 -6.19
CA THR A 96 7.84 0.37 -6.64
C THR A 96 7.57 -1.09 -6.97
N GLY A 97 6.44 -1.64 -6.53
CA GLY A 97 6.06 -3.03 -6.80
C GLY A 97 6.74 -4.06 -5.89
N ASN A 98 7.46 -3.62 -4.84
CA ASN A 98 8.08 -4.53 -3.89
C ASN A 98 7.02 -5.33 -3.12
N PRO A 99 7.23 -6.65 -2.91
CA PRO A 99 6.27 -7.48 -2.20
C PRO A 99 6.26 -7.17 -0.70
N CYS A 100 5.07 -7.24 -0.11
CA CYS A 100 4.80 -6.94 1.29
C CYS A 100 3.88 -8.00 1.88
N VAL A 101 4.16 -8.47 3.10
CA VAL A 101 3.24 -9.29 3.90
C VAL A 101 2.96 -8.60 5.24
N VAL A 102 1.69 -8.40 5.55
CA VAL A 102 1.22 -7.73 6.78
C VAL A 102 0.76 -8.78 7.78
N LEU A 103 1.33 -8.75 8.97
CA LEU A 103 1.12 -9.76 10.02
C LEU A 103 0.54 -9.10 11.28
N PRO A 104 -0.36 -9.79 12.01
CA PRO A 104 -0.77 -9.36 13.34
C PRO A 104 0.44 -9.30 14.29
N ASN A 105 0.58 -8.19 15.01
CA ASN A 105 1.71 -7.92 15.93
C ASN A 105 1.21 -7.58 17.34
N GLY A 106 0.19 -8.31 17.79
CA GLY A 106 -0.41 -8.13 19.12
C GLY A 106 -1.44 -7.01 19.18
N PHE A 107 -1.59 -6.43 20.36
CA PHE A 107 -2.61 -5.46 20.69
C PHE A 107 -1.98 -4.25 21.37
N ASN A 108 -2.51 -3.06 21.08
CA ASN A 108 -2.12 -1.85 21.79
C ASN A 108 -2.72 -1.82 23.21
N LYS A 109 -2.39 -0.78 23.99
CA LYS A 109 -2.90 -0.59 25.37
C LYS A 109 -4.43 -0.50 25.48
N GLN A 110 -5.13 -0.26 24.37
CA GLN A 110 -6.59 -0.15 24.29
C GLN A 110 -7.24 -1.46 23.82
N GLY A 111 -6.46 -2.55 23.71
CA GLY A 111 -6.95 -3.84 23.24
C GLY A 111 -7.28 -3.87 21.74
N ARG A 112 -6.76 -2.92 20.94
CA ARG A 112 -6.94 -2.92 19.48
C ARG A 112 -5.81 -3.69 18.79
N PRO A 113 -6.10 -4.55 17.80
CA PRO A 113 -5.06 -5.27 17.08
C PRO A 113 -4.15 -4.29 16.33
N VAL A 114 -2.85 -4.58 16.35
CA VAL A 114 -1.84 -3.84 15.56
C VAL A 114 -1.15 -4.80 14.60
N SER A 115 -0.46 -4.26 13.60
CA SER A 115 0.22 -5.05 12.59
C SER A 115 1.64 -4.55 12.32
N ILE A 116 2.45 -5.48 11.81
CA ILE A 116 3.80 -5.27 11.32
C ILE A 116 3.87 -5.72 9.85
N THR A 117 4.77 -5.15 9.06
CA THR A 117 4.90 -5.47 7.65
C THR A 117 6.32 -5.88 7.32
N PHE A 118 6.45 -7.05 6.69
CA PHE A 118 7.69 -7.56 6.13
C PHE A 118 7.70 -7.27 4.64
N MET A 119 8.82 -6.76 4.15
CA MET A 119 8.96 -6.27 2.78
C MET A 119 10.22 -6.80 2.14
N GLY A 120 10.11 -7.21 0.88
CA GLY A 120 11.17 -7.91 0.15
C GLY A 120 11.68 -7.14 -1.06
N GLN A 121 12.70 -7.72 -1.70
CA GLN A 121 13.08 -7.32 -3.05
C GLN A 121 12.00 -7.70 -4.06
N LEU A 122 12.04 -7.09 -5.25
CA LEU A 122 11.18 -7.51 -6.36
C LEU A 122 11.37 -9.01 -6.61
N PHE A 123 10.25 -9.73 -6.73
CA PHE A 123 10.21 -11.20 -6.88
C PHE A 123 10.78 -11.98 -5.68
N GLY A 124 10.85 -11.34 -4.50
CA GLY A 124 11.36 -11.90 -3.25
C GLY A 124 10.32 -12.51 -2.33
N GLU A 125 9.12 -12.83 -2.83
CA GLU A 125 7.96 -13.30 -2.04
C GLU A 125 8.29 -14.52 -1.19
N GLY A 126 9.06 -15.47 -1.73
CA GLY A 126 9.41 -16.71 -1.02
C GLY A 126 10.11 -16.46 0.31
N LYS A 127 11.13 -15.60 0.33
CA LYS A 127 11.91 -15.28 1.55
C LYS A 127 11.05 -14.57 2.59
N ILE A 128 10.21 -13.62 2.18
CA ILE A 128 9.37 -12.88 3.12
C ILE A 128 8.24 -13.75 3.69
N LEU A 129 7.72 -14.70 2.91
CA LEU A 129 6.72 -15.66 3.37
C LEU A 129 7.31 -16.69 4.33
N GLU A 130 8.54 -17.14 4.09
CA GLU A 130 9.28 -17.99 5.04
C GLU A 130 9.48 -17.26 6.38
N ALA A 131 9.97 -16.02 6.35
CA ALA A 131 10.11 -15.20 7.55
C ALA A 131 8.75 -14.96 8.26
N ALA A 132 7.68 -14.74 7.49
CA ALA A 132 6.33 -14.58 8.02
C ALA A 132 5.84 -15.85 8.73
N LYS A 133 6.12 -17.04 8.17
CA LYS A 133 5.78 -18.33 8.77
C LYS A 133 6.52 -18.54 10.09
N ILE A 134 7.84 -18.29 10.10
CA ILE A 134 8.66 -18.38 11.33
C ILE A 134 8.11 -17.44 12.40
N TYR A 135 7.76 -16.19 12.03
CA TYR A 135 7.17 -15.23 12.96
C TYR A 135 5.81 -15.70 13.51
N GLN A 136 4.95 -16.27 12.67
CA GLN A 136 3.66 -16.82 13.10
C GLN A 136 3.80 -18.11 13.92
N ASP A 137 4.86 -18.90 13.74
CA ASP A 137 5.11 -20.08 14.57
C ASP A 137 5.65 -19.69 15.95
N ALA A 138 6.41 -18.59 16.02
CA ALA A 138 6.98 -18.05 17.24
C ALA A 138 6.02 -17.14 18.04
N THR A 139 4.85 -16.83 17.49
CA THR A 139 3.85 -15.95 18.12
C THR A 139 2.44 -16.55 18.02
N ASP A 140 1.50 -16.04 18.81
CA ASP A 140 0.10 -16.48 18.75
C ASP A 140 -0.85 -15.37 18.30
N PHE A 141 -0.32 -14.26 17.77
CA PHE A 141 -1.14 -13.10 17.42
C PHE A 141 -2.14 -13.40 16.30
N ASN A 142 -1.76 -14.22 15.34
CA ASN A 142 -2.62 -14.68 14.24
C ASN A 142 -3.73 -15.64 14.70
N LYS A 143 -3.62 -16.26 15.88
CA LYS A 143 -4.62 -17.17 16.45
C LYS A 143 -5.71 -16.44 17.26
N LYS A 144 -5.56 -15.14 17.49
CA LYS A 144 -6.50 -14.33 18.27
C LYS A 144 -7.53 -13.69 17.34
N HIS A 145 -8.79 -14.10 17.47
CA HIS A 145 -9.90 -13.61 16.66
C HIS A 145 -10.96 -12.93 17.54
N PRO A 146 -11.63 -11.87 17.03
CA PRO A 146 -12.77 -11.29 17.74
C PRO A 146 -13.95 -12.27 17.73
N THR A 147 -14.77 -12.24 18.78
CA THR A 147 -16.07 -12.92 18.75
C THR A 147 -16.94 -12.27 17.67
N LEU A 148 -17.40 -13.07 16.72
CA LEU A 148 -18.34 -12.61 15.69
C LEU A 148 -19.75 -12.73 16.25
N ASN A 149 -20.37 -11.60 16.57
CA ASN A 149 -21.81 -11.53 16.88
C ASN A 149 -22.53 -11.20 15.57
N PHE A 150 -23.26 -12.18 15.04
CA PHE A 150 -24.14 -12.02 13.87
C PHE A 150 -25.57 -11.74 14.33
#